data_AF-A0A6P0KMV6-F1
#
_entry.id   AF-A0A6P0KMV6-F1
#
_cell.length_a   1.000
_cell.length_b   1.000
_cell.length_c   1.000
_cell.angle_alpha   90.00
_cell.angle_beta   90.00
_cell.angle_gamma   90.00
#
_symmetry.space_group_name_H-M   'P 1'
#
loop_
_entity.id
_entity.type
_entity.pdbx_description
1 polymer ?
#
loop_
_entity_poly.entity_id
_entity_poly.type
_entity_poly.pdbx_seq_one_letter_code
_entity_poly.pdbx_strand_id
1 'polypeptide(L)'
;MKQTHYLTTTVQQGNRLEISLPNLPVGQTIEVILIVPKTTQNQSIERQDFQQLTLEERRRLLAQQAEAMKDYYQENEEWKDWINFDNE
;
A
#
# COMPACT_ATOMS: atom_id res chain seq x y z
N MET A 1 -14.68 -16.59 29.80
CA MET A 1 -15.50 -16.12 28.66
C MET A 1 -14.74 -14.99 27.99
N LYS A 2 -14.63 -14.97 26.66
CA LYS A 2 -13.99 -13.87 25.92
C LYS A 2 -15.05 -12.83 25.56
N GLN A 3 -14.74 -11.54 25.72
CA GLN A 3 -15.61 -10.43 25.34
C GLN A 3 -14.92 -9.62 24.25
N THR A 4 -15.60 -9.39 23.13
CA THR A 4 -15.09 -8.58 22.02
C THR A 4 -15.54 -7.14 22.20
N HIS A 5 -14.61 -6.20 22.14
CA HIS A 5 -14.89 -4.77 22.16
C HIS A 5 -14.63 -4.17 20.78
N TYR A 6 -15.62 -3.47 20.24
CA TYR A 6 -15.46 -2.69 19.00
C TYR A 6 -15.03 -1.27 19.34
N LEU A 7 -13.85 -0.89 18.85
CA LEU A 7 -13.29 0.43 19.03
C LEU A 7 -12.92 1.00 17.67
N THR A 8 -13.20 2.28 17.47
CA THR A 8 -12.77 3.03 16.29
C THR A 8 -11.70 4.01 16.74
N THR A 9 -10.53 3.96 16.09
CA THR A 9 -9.42 4.87 16.33
C THR A 9 -8.82 5.28 15.00
N THR A 10 -8.22 6.48 14.94
CA THR A 10 -7.52 6.95 13.74
C THR A 10 -6.07 6.47 13.77
N VAL A 11 -5.53 6.15 12.59
CA VAL A 11 -4.12 5.77 12.46
C VAL A 11 -3.27 7.03 12.68
N GLN A 12 -2.42 7.01 13.71
CA GLN A 12 -1.47 8.09 14.00
C GLN A 12 -0.23 7.97 13.10
N GLN A 13 0.61 9.01 13.10
CA GLN A 13 1.88 9.02 12.38
C GLN A 13 2.73 7.78 12.72
N GLY A 14 3.35 7.17 11.70
CA GLY A 14 4.16 5.96 11.87
C GLY A 14 3.35 4.67 12.03
N ASN A 15 2.11 4.63 11.52
CA ASN A 15 1.22 3.46 11.59
C ASN A 15 0.88 3.03 13.03
N ARG A 16 0.80 3.99 13.95
CA ARG A 16 0.52 3.74 15.37
C ARG A 16 -0.98 3.79 15.64
N LEU A 17 -1.48 2.83 16.44
CA LEU A 17 -2.86 2.79 16.91
C LEU A 17 -2.87 2.97 18.42
N GLU A 18 -3.78 3.80 18.91
CA GLU A 18 -4.02 3.98 20.34
C GLU A 18 -5.37 3.35 20.71
N ILE A 19 -5.32 2.36 21.60
CA ILE A 19 -6.46 1.57 22.05
C ILE A 19 -6.63 1.83 23.54
N SER A 20 -7.78 2.40 23.92
CA SER A 20 -8.14 2.63 25.31
C SER A 20 -9.34 1.78 25.67
N LEU A 21 -9.13 0.81 26.58
CA LEU A 21 -10.17 -0.01 27.17
C LEU A 21 -10.13 0.15 28.69
N PRO A 22 -11.28 0.33 29.36
CA PRO A 22 -11.31 0.33 30.81
C PRO A 22 -10.93 -1.06 31.34
N ASN A 23 -10.10 -1.09 32.39
CA ASN A 23 -9.80 -2.29 33.19
C ASN A 23 -9.04 -3.42 32.47
N LEU A 24 -8.04 -3.09 31.65
CA LEU A 24 -7.06 -4.10 31.19
C LEU A 24 -5.98 -4.32 32.26
N PRO A 25 -5.93 -5.49 32.94
CA PRO A 25 -4.87 -5.81 33.87
C PRO A 25 -3.52 -5.96 33.16
N VAL A 26 -2.48 -5.43 33.81
CA VAL A 26 -1.10 -5.53 33.32
C VAL A 26 -0.69 -7.00 33.22
N GLY A 27 -0.11 -7.39 32.07
CA GLY A 27 0.36 -8.75 31.81
C GLY A 27 -0.68 -9.69 31.18
N GLN A 28 -1.90 -9.23 30.92
CA GLN A 28 -2.89 -10.01 30.18
C GLN A 28 -2.60 -10.00 28.68
N THR A 29 -2.64 -11.17 28.06
CA THR A 29 -2.64 -11.31 26.60
C THR A 29 -4.05 -11.00 26.04
N ILE A 30 -4.11 -10.13 25.03
CA ILE A 30 -5.34 -9.77 24.33
C ILE A 30 -5.22 -10.08 22.84
N GLU A 31 -6.34 -10.45 22.22
CA GLU A 31 -6.46 -10.63 20.77
C GLU A 31 -7.08 -9.37 20.16
N VAL A 32 -6.48 -8.83 19.09
CA VAL A 32 -6.95 -7.61 18.41
C VAL A 32 -7.38 -7.95 16.99
N ILE A 33 -8.58 -7.53 16.61
CA ILE A 33 -9.11 -7.66 15.25
C ILE A 33 -9.07 -6.27 14.59
N LEU A 34 -8.32 -6.12 13.50
CA LEU A 34 -8.24 -4.88 12.73
C LEU A 34 -9.08 -4.99 11.45
N ILE A 35 -9.99 -4.04 11.26
CA ILE A 35 -10.77 -3.90 10.02
C ILE A 35 -10.23 -2.67 9.29
N VAL A 36 -9.42 -2.91 8.25
CA VAL A 36 -8.87 -1.83 7.43
C VAL A 36 -9.73 -1.71 6.17
N PRO A 37 -10.31 -0.53 5.88
CA PRO A 37 -11.01 -0.35 4.62
C PRO A 37 -10.02 -0.52 3.46
N LYS A 38 -10.40 -1.27 2.43
CA LYS A 38 -9.69 -1.26 1.15
C LYS A 38 -9.81 0.15 0.57
N THR A 39 -8.88 1.02 0.94
CA THR A 39 -8.62 2.18 0.11
C THR A 39 -8.03 1.63 -1.18
N THR A 40 -8.40 2.22 -2.30
CA THR A 40 -7.82 1.95 -3.61
C THR A 40 -6.36 2.45 -3.64
N GLN A 41 -5.55 2.09 -2.63
CA GLN A 41 -4.10 2.10 -2.75
C GLN A 41 -3.81 1.29 -4.00
N ASN A 42 -3.20 1.96 -4.98
CA ASN A 42 -2.72 1.43 -6.25
C ASN A 42 -2.50 -0.06 -6.09
N GLN A 43 -3.48 -0.84 -6.55
CA GLN A 43 -3.41 -2.28 -6.47
C GLN A 43 -2.20 -2.62 -7.32
N SER A 44 -1.06 -2.81 -6.66
CA SER A 44 0.08 -3.46 -7.26
C SER A 44 -0.44 -4.85 -7.55
N ILE A 45 -1.01 -5.01 -8.74
CA ILE A 45 -1.52 -6.28 -9.20
C ILE A 45 -0.34 -7.25 -9.07
N GLU A 46 -0.57 -8.38 -8.40
CA GLU A 46 0.48 -9.36 -8.26
C GLU A 46 0.91 -9.81 -9.66
N ARG A 47 2.21 -10.05 -9.88
CA ARG A 47 2.73 -10.37 -11.23
C ARG A 47 1.98 -11.54 -11.87
N GLN A 48 1.50 -12.49 -11.07
CA GLN A 48 0.72 -13.63 -11.53
C GLN A 48 -0.65 -13.21 -12.07
N ASP A 49 -1.35 -12.31 -11.38
CA ASP A 49 -2.64 -11.78 -11.83
C ASP A 49 -2.48 -10.89 -13.06
N PHE A 50 -1.40 -10.10 -13.15
CA PHE A 50 -1.10 -9.29 -14.34
C PHE A 50 -0.97 -10.12 -15.61
N GLN A 51 -0.34 -11.29 -15.49
CA GLN A 51 -0.10 -12.22 -16.60
C GLN A 51 -1.37 -12.95 -17.05
N GLN A 52 -2.45 -12.90 -16.28
CA GLN A 52 -3.74 -13.49 -16.66
C GLN A 52 -4.63 -12.49 -17.41
N LEU A 53 -4.35 -11.19 -17.30
CA LEU A 53 -5.11 -10.15 -17.99
C LEU A 53 -4.98 -10.23 -19.51
N THR A 54 -5.97 -9.71 -20.23
CA THR A 54 -5.86 -9.51 -21.67
C THR A 54 -4.81 -8.46 -22.02
N LEU A 55 -4.33 -8.46 -23.27
CA LEU A 55 -3.33 -7.49 -23.73
C LEU A 55 -3.82 -6.04 -23.57
N GLU A 56 -5.11 -5.79 -23.76
CA GLU A 56 -5.72 -4.46 -23.65
C GLU A 56 -5.75 -3.96 -22.20
N GLU A 57 -6.12 -4.82 -21.26
CA GLU A 57 -6.12 -4.51 -19.83
C GLU A 57 -4.70 -4.25 -19.31
N ARG A 58 -3.72 -5.05 -19.74
CA ARG A 58 -2.31 -4.82 -19.40
C ARG A 58 -1.82 -3.46 -19.91
N ARG A 59 -2.14 -3.12 -21.17
CA ARG A 59 -1.77 -1.82 -21.75
C ARG A 59 -2.37 -0.66 -20.96
N ARG A 60 -3.64 -0.77 -20.58
CA ARG A 60 -4.32 0.27 -19.78
C ARG A 60 -3.64 0.46 -18.42
N LEU A 61 -3.31 -0.62 -17.73
CA LEU A 61 -2.65 -0.56 -16.43
C LEU A 61 -1.23 0.03 -16.52
N LEU A 62 -0.44 -0.40 -17.51
CA LEU A 62 0.90 0.14 -17.73
C LEU A 62 0.87 1.62 -18.09
N ALA A 63 -0.10 2.06 -18.90
CA ALA A 63 -0.27 3.47 -19.23
C ALA A 63 -0.63 4.32 -17.99
N GLN A 64 -1.50 3.81 -17.11
CA GLN A 64 -1.84 4.49 -15.85
C GLN A 64 -0.62 4.60 -14.92
N GLN A 65 0.18 3.54 -14.81
CA GLN A 65 1.41 3.57 -14.03
C GLN A 65 2.45 4.53 -14.61
N ALA A 66 2.61 4.55 -15.94
CA ALA A 66 3.51 5.48 -16.61
C ALA A 66 3.12 6.94 -16.38
N GLU A 67 1.83 7.29 -16.49
CA GLU A 67 1.37 8.66 -16.23
C GLU A 67 1.56 9.04 -14.75
N ALA A 68 1.31 8.12 -13.82
CA ALA A 68 1.51 8.37 -12.39
C ALA A 68 3.00 8.57 -12.02
N MET A 69 3.94 8.01 -12.79
CA MET A 69 5.38 8.18 -12.57
C MET A 69 5.98 9.36 -13.33
N LYS A 70 5.20 10.04 -14.17
CA LYS A 70 5.68 11.12 -15.04
C LYS A 70 6.36 12.25 -14.27
N ASP A 71 5.73 12.71 -13.19
CA ASP A 71 6.27 13.81 -12.37
C ASP A 71 7.61 13.41 -11.74
N TYR A 72 7.73 12.16 -11.25
CA TYR A 72 8.98 11.62 -10.70
C TYR A 72 10.12 11.63 -11.72
N TYR A 73 9.87 11.22 -12.97
CA TYR A 73 10.87 11.21 -14.03
C TYR A 73 11.17 12.62 -14.61
N GLN A 74 10.27 13.59 -14.42
CA GLN A 74 10.53 14.98 -14.77
C GLN A 74 11.45 15.67 -13.76
N GLU A 75 11.31 15.35 -12.47
CA GLU A 75 12.13 15.94 -11.41
C GLU A 75 13.47 15.22 -11.20
N ASN A 76 13.50 13.90 -11.33
CA ASN A 76 14.73 13.10 -11.25
C ASN A 76 15.20 12.79 -12.67
N GLU A 77 16.34 13.37 -13.09
CA GLU A 77 16.93 13.11 -14.41
C GLU A 77 18.00 12.01 -14.42
N GLU A 78 18.25 11.33 -13.30
CA GLU A 78 19.28 10.27 -13.19
C GLU A 78 19.03 9.13 -14.17
N TRP A 79 17.79 8.90 -14.57
CA TRP A 79 17.44 7.92 -15.59
C TRP A 79 18.03 8.24 -16.97
N LYS A 80 18.30 9.52 -17.28
CA LYS A 80 18.91 9.90 -18.57
C LYS A 80 20.32 9.35 -18.69
N ASP A 81 21.07 9.35 -17.59
CA ASP A 81 22.42 8.80 -17.55
C ASP A 81 22.40 7.27 -17.77
N TRP A 82 21.37 6.59 -17.27
CA TRP A 82 21.19 5.14 -17.46
C TRP A 82 20.86 4.77 -18.92
N ILE A 83 20.12 5.61 -19.64
CA ILE A 83 19.76 5.35 -21.05
C ILE A 83 20.93 5.66 -22.00
N ASN A 84 21.89 6.48 -21.58
CA ASN A 84 23.04 6.87 -22.40
C ASN A 84 24.22 5.89 -22.33
N PHE A 85 24.14 4.79 -21.56
CA PHE A 85 25.22 3.80 -21.40
C PHE A 85 25.54 2.98 -22.66
N ASP A 86 24.70 3.01 -23.71
CA ASP A 86 24.93 2.25 -24.95
C ASP A 86 25.68 3.05 -26.05
N ASN A 87 26.17 4.28 -25.75
CA ASN A 87 26.84 5.16 -26.72
C ASN A 87 28.35 5.39 -26.45
N GLU A 88 29.08 4.37 -26.00
CA GLU A 88 30.56 4.34 -26.04
C GLU A 88 31.09 3.09 -26.76
#